data_AF-A0A195F3B3-F1
#
_entry.id   AF-A0A195F3B3-F1
#
_cell.length_a   1.000
_cell.length_b   1.000
_cell.length_c   1.000
_cell.angle_alpha   90.00
_cell.angle_beta   90.00
_cell.angle_gamma   90.00
#
_symmetry.space_group_name_H-M   'P 1'
#
loop_
_entity.id
_entity.type
_entity.pdbx_description
1 polymer ?
#
loop_
_entity_poly.entity_id
_entity_poly.type
_entity_poly.pdbx_seq_one_letter_code
_entity_poly.pdbx_strand_id
1 'polypeptide(L)'
;ARDESPTRSEIQGCLGTTLAQVLFDYSHQEAVKLLDSVPTKLSQQLCCASQDSQLNAMEMWMEKQKILKSCLHSDILALGEVELKKFQAEIEAITQKKLRHEFTEECHTFEAEKRFVIRRNADEIHTKYEEYFKAAQQELKEKLQVELMNIEAKCNKELQKAIIKTQMDTTHDVLRKIRPQMNWVVTSLYNELEQTRRAQKEKMIVDFDNIMSFAIFFKFFAKCPKLKTDKQHLNARIKLDTRIKEIESKKMEEIRAQRHKLEIQNVINVIYTLFMERLRSSLQLQAINKYFDEKIKSLHEFIAKQEETINTMSEKITKYHNKNKMLKTKIDALTKEFQKFINFAFNTLPEHADFLLPLDLLSVNSANKEDSKQEKKR
;
A
#
# COMPACT_ATOMS: atom_id res chain seq x y z
N ALA A 1 -29.79 -60.38 26.21
CA ALA A 1 -30.44 -59.59 27.28
C ALA A 1 -31.60 -58.87 26.62
N ARG A 2 -32.80 -58.90 27.21
CA ARG A 2 -33.98 -58.24 26.64
C ARG A 2 -33.74 -56.73 26.63
N ASP A 3 -34.05 -56.06 25.52
CA ASP A 3 -34.11 -54.61 25.45
C ASP A 3 -35.35 -54.14 26.25
N GLU A 4 -35.15 -53.93 27.55
CA GLU A 4 -36.11 -53.23 28.38
C GLU A 4 -35.74 -51.74 28.38
N SER A 5 -36.69 -50.89 28.01
CA SER A 5 -36.55 -49.44 28.10
C SER A 5 -36.14 -49.06 29.53
N PRO A 6 -35.12 -48.20 29.71
CA PRO A 6 -34.67 -47.82 31.05
C PRO A 6 -35.82 -47.19 31.83
N THR A 7 -36.04 -47.65 33.06
CA THR A 7 -37.12 -47.15 33.90
C THR A 7 -36.81 -45.75 34.43
N ARG A 8 -37.85 -45.00 34.79
CA ARG A 8 -37.72 -43.63 35.34
C ARG A 8 -36.74 -43.56 36.52
N SER A 9 -36.70 -44.60 37.35
CA SER A 9 -35.84 -44.74 38.52
C SER A 9 -34.35 -44.88 38.15
N GLU A 10 -34.05 -45.60 37.06
CA GLU A 10 -32.68 -45.78 36.57
C GLU A 10 -32.11 -44.49 35.98
N ILE A 11 -32.95 -43.74 35.25
CA ILE A 11 -32.59 -42.43 34.70
C ILE A 11 -32.32 -41.43 35.84
N GLN A 12 -33.14 -41.42 36.90
CA GLN A 12 -32.91 -40.59 38.09
C GLN A 12 -31.64 -40.97 38.85
N GLY A 13 -31.30 -42.26 38.93
CA GLY A 13 -30.08 -42.75 39.57
C GLY A 13 -28.80 -42.34 38.83
N CYS A 14 -28.84 -42.30 37.49
CA CYS A 14 -27.67 -41.96 36.67
C CYS A 14 -27.46 -40.45 36.49
N LEU A 15 -28.52 -39.66 36.36
CA LEU A 15 -28.44 -38.22 36.06
C LEU A 15 -28.62 -37.32 37.30
N GLY A 16 -29.08 -37.88 38.42
CA GLY A 16 -29.49 -37.13 39.59
C GLY A 16 -30.89 -36.55 39.45
N THR A 17 -31.60 -36.44 40.58
CA THR A 17 -33.03 -36.07 40.64
C THR A 17 -33.35 -34.74 39.94
N THR A 18 -32.48 -33.75 40.07
CA THR A 18 -32.70 -32.40 39.51
C THR A 18 -32.62 -32.39 37.97
N LEU A 19 -31.63 -33.08 37.41
CA LEU A 19 -31.39 -33.09 35.95
C LEU A 19 -32.38 -34.02 35.24
N ALA A 20 -32.70 -35.16 35.86
CA ALA A 20 -33.74 -36.07 35.36
C ALA A 20 -35.12 -35.40 35.31
N GLN A 21 -35.45 -34.55 36.29
CA GLN A 21 -36.73 -33.85 36.32
C GLN A 21 -36.88 -32.86 35.15
N VAL A 22 -35.84 -32.07 34.86
CA VAL A 22 -35.82 -31.18 33.67
C VAL A 22 -36.00 -31.99 32.38
N LEU A 23 -35.38 -33.16 32.31
CA LEU A 23 -35.50 -34.04 31.14
C LEU A 23 -36.94 -34.56 30.97
N PHE A 24 -37.63 -34.92 32.05
CA PHE A 24 -39.04 -35.33 31.99
C PHE A 24 -39.99 -34.17 31.67
N ASP A 25 -39.73 -32.99 32.21
CA ASP A 25 -40.59 -31.81 32.04
C ASP A 25 -40.55 -31.27 30.59
N TYR A 26 -39.45 -31.47 29.87
CA TYR A 26 -39.26 -31.06 28.47
C TYR A 26 -39.39 -32.21 27.46
N SER A 27 -39.72 -33.42 27.90
CA SER A 27 -39.92 -34.57 27.02
C SER A 27 -41.37 -34.69 26.51
N HIS A 28 -41.53 -35.31 25.35
CA HIS A 28 -42.84 -35.55 24.76
C HIS A 28 -43.69 -36.47 25.66
N GLN A 29 -44.98 -36.15 25.88
CA GLN A 29 -45.85 -36.88 26.83
C GLN A 29 -45.95 -38.39 26.55
N GLU A 30 -45.82 -38.82 25.30
CA GLU A 30 -45.81 -40.23 24.91
C GLU A 30 -44.53 -40.97 25.32
N ALA A 31 -43.39 -40.28 25.29
CA ALA A 31 -42.12 -40.84 25.75
C ALA A 31 -42.12 -41.03 27.28
N VAL A 32 -42.76 -40.12 28.02
CA VAL A 32 -42.92 -40.23 29.48
C VAL A 32 -43.84 -41.40 29.85
N LYS A 33 -44.93 -41.64 29.09
CA LYS A 33 -45.84 -42.78 29.31
C LYS A 33 -45.16 -44.16 29.14
N LEU A 34 -44.18 -44.26 28.24
CA LEU A 34 -43.41 -45.50 28.02
C LEU A 34 -42.47 -45.83 29.19
N LEU A 35 -42.06 -44.83 29.96
CA LEU A 35 -41.19 -45.00 31.14
C LEU A 35 -41.97 -45.44 32.39
N ASP A 36 -43.29 -45.17 32.41
CA ASP A 36 -44.19 -45.49 33.53
C ASP A 36 -44.98 -46.81 33.31
N SER A 37 -44.86 -47.45 32.14
CA SER A 37 -45.52 -48.73 31.85
C SER A 37 -44.78 -49.92 32.46
N VAL A 38 -45.35 -50.48 33.54
CA VAL A 38 -44.95 -51.76 34.15
C VAL A 38 -45.04 -52.89 33.09
N PRO A 39 -44.09 -53.84 33.01
CA PRO A 39 -44.16 -54.91 32.02
C PRO A 39 -45.34 -55.84 32.33
N THR A 40 -46.43 -55.71 31.59
CA THR A 40 -47.52 -56.68 31.59
C THR A 40 -47.00 -57.97 30.97
N LYS A 41 -46.71 -58.97 31.81
CA LYS A 41 -46.49 -60.36 31.38
C LYS A 41 -47.72 -60.84 30.60
N LEU A 42 -47.64 -60.77 29.28
CA LEU A 42 -48.64 -61.36 28.39
C LEU A 42 -48.39 -62.88 28.37
N SER A 43 -49.17 -63.56 29.21
CA SER A 43 -49.34 -65.01 29.22
C SER A 43 -49.92 -65.46 27.88
N GLN A 44 -49.07 -65.92 26.97
CA GLN A 44 -49.51 -66.57 25.74
C GLN A 44 -49.73 -68.06 26.02
N GLN A 45 -50.93 -68.36 26.51
CA GLN A 45 -51.47 -69.72 26.57
C GLN A 45 -51.87 -70.13 25.15
N LEU A 46 -50.95 -70.79 24.45
CA LEU A 46 -51.25 -71.59 23.27
C LEU A 46 -51.06 -73.05 23.67
N CYS A 47 -52.15 -73.80 23.75
CA CYS A 47 -52.20 -75.19 23.32
C CYS A 47 -53.65 -75.59 23.12
N CYS A 48 -54.02 -75.71 21.85
CA CYS A 48 -55.26 -76.27 21.35
C CYS A 48 -55.49 -77.66 21.94
N ALA A 49 -56.67 -77.87 22.53
CA ALA A 49 -57.23 -79.21 22.65
C ALA A 49 -57.88 -79.54 21.30
N SER A 50 -57.38 -80.59 20.67
CA SER A 50 -58.05 -81.32 19.60
C SER A 50 -59.41 -81.82 20.10
N GLN A 51 -60.47 -81.59 19.33
CA GLN A 51 -61.50 -82.62 19.12
C GLN A 51 -62.33 -82.35 17.88
N ASP A 52 -62.57 -83.46 17.18
CA ASP A 52 -63.35 -83.62 15.96
C ASP A 52 -64.76 -83.03 16.05
N SER A 53 -65.17 -82.32 15.00
CA SER A 53 -66.56 -82.38 14.55
C SER A 53 -66.66 -82.05 13.07
N GLN A 54 -67.27 -82.97 12.35
CA GLN A 54 -67.73 -82.91 10.96
C GLN A 54 -68.48 -81.59 10.67
N LEU A 55 -67.79 -80.62 10.06
CA LEU A 55 -68.39 -79.35 9.65
C LEU A 55 -68.91 -79.44 8.21
N ASN A 56 -70.15 -79.02 8.02
CA ASN A 56 -70.86 -79.00 6.74
C ASN A 56 -70.09 -78.18 5.69
N ALA A 57 -70.10 -78.64 4.44
CA ALA A 57 -69.38 -78.02 3.32
C ALA A 57 -69.74 -76.53 3.09
N MET A 58 -70.92 -76.09 3.51
CA MET A 58 -71.39 -74.70 3.45
C MET A 58 -70.66 -73.77 4.45
N GLU A 59 -70.31 -74.27 5.64
CA GLU A 59 -69.59 -73.52 6.68
C GLU A 59 -68.11 -73.37 6.31
N MET A 60 -67.51 -74.43 5.75
CA MET A 60 -66.14 -74.40 5.23
C MET A 60 -65.98 -73.45 4.03
N TRP A 61 -67.04 -73.25 3.23
CA TRP A 61 -67.04 -72.29 2.12
C TRP A 61 -67.14 -70.84 2.59
N MET A 62 -67.95 -70.58 3.62
CA MET A 62 -68.06 -69.26 4.27
C MET A 62 -66.76 -68.87 4.99
N GLU A 63 -66.08 -69.83 5.62
CA GLU A 63 -64.77 -69.62 6.26
C GLU A 63 -63.68 -69.33 5.22
N LYS A 64 -63.66 -70.07 4.09
CA LYS A 64 -62.76 -69.78 2.97
C LYS A 64 -63.01 -68.40 2.35
N GLN A 65 -64.26 -67.96 2.22
CA GLN A 65 -64.58 -66.61 1.76
C GLN A 65 -64.12 -65.53 2.74
N LYS A 66 -64.24 -65.76 4.06
CA LYS A 66 -63.71 -64.84 5.07
C LYS A 66 -62.19 -64.74 5.02
N ILE A 67 -61.49 -65.88 4.90
CA ILE A 67 -60.02 -65.93 4.78
C ILE A 67 -59.57 -65.20 3.51
N LEU A 68 -60.18 -65.50 2.36
CA LEU A 68 -59.86 -64.85 1.09
C LEU A 68 -60.12 -63.34 1.14
N LYS A 69 -61.23 -62.93 1.77
CA LYS A 69 -61.56 -61.51 1.99
C LYS A 69 -60.54 -60.83 2.91
N SER A 70 -60.02 -61.53 3.93
CA SER A 70 -58.97 -61.01 4.80
C SER A 70 -57.60 -60.90 4.10
N CYS A 71 -57.24 -61.87 3.26
CA CYS A 71 -56.02 -61.84 2.46
C CYS A 71 -56.07 -60.69 1.45
N LEU A 72 -57.18 -60.54 0.72
CA LEU A 72 -57.39 -59.40 -0.18
C LEU A 72 -57.33 -58.06 0.56
N HIS A 73 -57.86 -57.98 1.79
CA HIS A 73 -57.75 -56.77 2.61
C HIS A 73 -56.30 -56.46 3.02
N SER A 74 -55.54 -57.50 3.38
CA SER A 74 -54.12 -57.38 3.74
C SER A 74 -53.29 -56.93 2.54
N ASP A 75 -53.53 -57.48 1.35
CA ASP A 75 -52.81 -57.13 0.12
C ASP A 75 -53.11 -55.69 -0.31
N ILE A 76 -54.37 -55.24 -0.19
CA ILE A 76 -54.76 -53.85 -0.47
C ILE A 76 -54.09 -52.88 0.52
N LEU A 77 -54.01 -53.25 1.81
CA LEU A 77 -53.33 -52.43 2.82
C LEU A 77 -51.83 -52.36 2.56
N ALA A 78 -51.18 -53.46 2.18
CA ALA A 78 -49.76 -53.49 1.83
C ALA A 78 -49.46 -52.62 0.59
N LEU A 79 -50.31 -52.68 -0.44
CA LEU A 79 -50.21 -51.80 -1.62
C LEU A 79 -50.37 -50.32 -1.23
N GLY A 80 -51.33 -50.01 -0.35
CA GLY A 80 -51.52 -48.67 0.19
C GLY A 80 -50.31 -48.17 0.98
N GLU A 81 -49.68 -49.03 1.77
CA GLU A 81 -48.48 -48.68 2.55
C GLU A 81 -47.26 -48.43 1.64
N VAL A 82 -47.09 -49.21 0.58
CA VAL A 82 -46.03 -49.00 -0.42
C VAL A 82 -46.21 -47.68 -1.15
N GLU A 83 -47.43 -47.38 -1.63
CA GLU A 83 -47.69 -46.12 -2.34
C GLU A 83 -47.57 -44.91 -1.40
N LEU A 84 -47.99 -45.04 -0.14
CA LEU A 84 -47.82 -44.01 0.88
C LEU A 84 -46.34 -43.71 1.14
N LYS A 85 -45.51 -44.75 1.32
CA LYS A 85 -44.05 -44.57 1.52
C LYS A 85 -43.40 -43.89 0.32
N LYS A 86 -43.82 -44.25 -0.90
CA LYS A 86 -43.33 -43.62 -2.13
C LYS A 86 -43.71 -42.14 -2.21
N PHE A 87 -44.97 -41.82 -1.91
CA PHE A 87 -45.46 -40.44 -1.88
C PHE A 87 -44.74 -39.61 -0.81
N GLN A 88 -44.50 -40.21 0.36
CA GLN A 88 -43.77 -39.56 1.45
C GLN A 88 -42.30 -39.27 1.07
N ALA A 89 -41.62 -40.24 0.43
CA ALA A 89 -40.26 -40.05 -0.06
C ALA A 89 -40.19 -38.98 -1.17
N GLU A 90 -41.18 -38.91 -2.05
CA GLU A 90 -41.25 -37.89 -3.10
C GLU A 90 -41.46 -36.48 -2.50
N ILE A 91 -42.38 -36.33 -1.54
CA ILE A 91 -42.58 -35.08 -0.81
C ILE A 91 -41.29 -34.67 -0.09
N GLU A 92 -40.62 -35.60 0.60
CA GLU A 92 -39.40 -35.31 1.32
C GLU A 92 -38.27 -34.87 0.37
N ALA A 93 -38.10 -35.55 -0.77
CA ALA A 93 -37.11 -35.18 -1.78
C ALA A 93 -37.38 -33.79 -2.38
N ILE A 94 -38.64 -33.47 -2.71
CA ILE A 94 -39.05 -32.15 -3.23
C ILE A 94 -38.78 -31.07 -2.17
N THR A 95 -39.16 -31.33 -0.92
CA THR A 95 -38.98 -30.39 0.20
C THR A 95 -37.49 -30.15 0.47
N GLN A 96 -36.69 -31.21 0.50
CA GLN A 96 -35.24 -31.11 0.70
C GLN A 96 -34.57 -30.35 -0.45
N LYS A 97 -34.98 -30.59 -1.70
CA LYS A 97 -34.46 -29.84 -2.86
C LYS A 97 -34.81 -28.35 -2.77
N LYS A 98 -36.06 -28.02 -2.40
CA LYS A 98 -36.51 -26.64 -2.21
C LYS A 98 -35.72 -25.93 -1.10
N LEU A 99 -35.58 -26.56 0.07
CA LEU A 99 -34.81 -26.00 1.18
C LEU A 99 -33.33 -25.79 0.82
N ARG A 100 -32.71 -26.73 0.10
CA ARG A 100 -31.32 -26.55 -0.39
C ARG A 100 -31.18 -25.39 -1.35
N HIS A 101 -32.17 -25.21 -2.24
CA HIS A 101 -32.16 -24.11 -3.19
C HIS A 101 -32.31 -22.76 -2.48
N GLU A 102 -33.30 -22.61 -1.61
CA GLU A 102 -33.51 -21.41 -0.79
C GLU A 102 -32.26 -21.07 0.03
N PHE A 103 -31.67 -22.07 0.70
CA PHE A 103 -30.43 -21.88 1.45
C PHE A 103 -29.27 -21.38 0.56
N THR A 104 -29.17 -21.88 -0.67
CA THR A 104 -28.11 -21.47 -1.61
C THR A 104 -28.33 -20.04 -2.09
N GLU A 105 -29.57 -19.66 -2.38
CA GLU A 105 -29.94 -18.27 -2.75
C GLU A 105 -29.67 -17.29 -1.61
N GLU A 106 -30.01 -17.66 -0.37
CA GLU A 106 -29.73 -16.86 0.82
C GLU A 106 -28.22 -16.68 1.01
N CYS A 107 -27.43 -17.75 0.85
CA CYS A 107 -25.97 -17.69 0.91
C CYS A 107 -25.40 -16.73 -0.16
N HIS A 108 -25.89 -16.81 -1.39
CA HIS A 108 -25.46 -15.91 -2.47
C HIS A 108 -25.83 -14.45 -2.19
N THR A 109 -27.03 -14.21 -1.65
CA THR A 109 -27.50 -12.87 -1.27
C THR A 109 -26.62 -12.28 -0.17
N PHE A 110 -26.33 -13.05 0.88
CA PHE A 110 -25.44 -12.65 1.97
C PHE A 110 -24.01 -12.38 1.49
N GLU A 111 -23.48 -13.23 0.59
CA GLU A 111 -22.17 -12.98 -0.02
C GLU A 111 -22.14 -11.68 -0.84
N ALA A 112 -23.20 -11.40 -1.60
CA ALA A 112 -23.32 -10.18 -2.38
C ALA A 112 -23.37 -8.93 -1.48
N GLU A 113 -24.14 -8.99 -0.39
CA GLU A 113 -24.22 -7.92 0.61
C GLU A 113 -22.86 -7.68 1.28
N LYS A 114 -22.18 -8.75 1.71
CA LYS A 114 -20.82 -8.66 2.27
C LYS A 114 -19.86 -7.98 1.29
N ARG A 115 -19.87 -8.37 0.02
CA ARG A 115 -19.03 -7.75 -1.03
C ARG A 115 -19.40 -6.28 -1.25
N PHE A 116 -20.69 -5.94 -1.19
CA PHE A 116 -21.15 -4.56 -1.32
C PHE A 116 -20.66 -3.68 -0.17
N VAL A 117 -20.80 -4.13 1.08
CA VAL A 117 -20.33 -3.40 2.28
C VAL A 117 -18.81 -3.21 2.23
N ILE A 118 -18.05 -4.26 1.86
CA ILE A 118 -16.59 -4.16 1.73
C ILE A 118 -16.20 -3.11 0.68
N ARG A 119 -16.85 -3.11 -0.50
CA ARG A 119 -16.58 -2.13 -1.54
C ARG A 119 -16.90 -0.71 -1.09
N ARG A 120 -18.08 -0.49 -0.51
CA ARG A 120 -18.49 0.82 0.01
C ARG A 120 -17.50 1.35 1.04
N ASN A 121 -17.06 0.51 1.98
CA ASN A 121 -16.08 0.89 2.99
C ASN A 121 -14.72 1.22 2.36
N ALA A 122 -14.29 0.45 1.36
CA ALA A 122 -13.05 0.74 0.63
C ALA A 122 -13.13 2.07 -0.11
N ASP A 123 -14.25 2.37 -0.77
CA ASP A 123 -14.47 3.63 -1.49
C ASP A 123 -14.51 4.83 -0.53
N GLU A 124 -15.14 4.69 0.63
CA GLU A 124 -15.18 5.74 1.67
C GLU A 124 -13.77 6.02 2.23
N ILE A 125 -12.99 4.96 2.50
CA ILE A 125 -11.59 5.09 2.92
C ILE A 125 -10.78 5.77 1.82
N HIS A 126 -10.94 5.36 0.56
CA HIS A 126 -10.22 5.94 -0.56
C HIS A 126 -10.51 7.43 -0.71
N THR A 127 -11.79 7.81 -0.65
CA THR A 127 -12.23 9.20 -0.72
C THR A 127 -11.61 10.05 0.40
N LYS A 128 -11.64 9.56 1.64
CA LYS A 128 -11.02 10.25 2.79
C LYS A 128 -9.52 10.47 2.60
N TYR A 129 -8.80 9.46 2.13
CA TYR A 129 -7.36 9.60 1.88
C TYR A 129 -7.06 10.51 0.69
N GLU A 130 -7.90 10.51 -0.34
CA GLU A 130 -7.76 11.42 -1.48
C GLU A 130 -7.95 12.89 -1.03
N GLU A 131 -8.92 13.15 -0.16
CA GLU A 131 -9.12 14.48 0.44
C GLU A 131 -7.91 14.90 1.28
N TYR A 132 -7.40 14.02 2.15
CA TYR A 132 -6.19 14.31 2.92
C TYR A 132 -4.98 14.58 2.02
N PHE A 133 -4.83 13.83 0.94
CA PHE A 133 -3.74 14.02 -0.01
C PHE A 133 -3.84 15.37 -0.73
N LYS A 134 -5.05 15.74 -1.18
CA LYS A 134 -5.30 17.06 -1.80
C LYS A 134 -5.02 18.20 -0.82
N ALA A 135 -5.47 18.08 0.44
CA ALA A 135 -5.21 19.07 1.47
C ALA A 135 -3.71 19.23 1.75
N ALA A 136 -2.98 18.12 1.91
CA ALA A 136 -1.54 18.13 2.15
C ALA A 136 -0.76 18.72 0.96
N GLN A 137 -1.17 18.42 -0.28
CA GLN A 137 -0.57 19.02 -1.48
C GLN A 137 -0.78 20.53 -1.52
N GLN A 138 -1.99 21.00 -1.18
CA GLN A 138 -2.30 22.42 -1.16
C GLN A 138 -1.50 23.15 -0.06
N GLU A 139 -1.43 22.59 1.15
CA GLU A 139 -0.63 23.14 2.24
C GLU A 139 0.87 23.23 1.88
N LEU A 140 1.42 22.18 1.25
CA LEU A 140 2.80 22.18 0.80
C LEU A 140 3.04 23.26 -0.26
N LYS A 141 2.12 23.42 -1.21
CA LYS A 141 2.20 24.44 -2.25
C LYS A 141 2.20 25.85 -1.67
N GLU A 142 1.33 26.11 -0.69
CA GLU A 142 1.27 27.39 0.02
C GLU A 142 2.57 27.67 0.78
N LYS A 143 3.09 26.69 1.52
CA LYS A 143 4.37 26.81 2.24
C LYS A 143 5.54 27.10 1.29
N LEU A 144 5.63 26.37 0.17
CA LEU A 144 6.65 26.60 -0.85
C LEU A 144 6.56 28.00 -1.45
N GLN A 145 5.34 28.49 -1.71
CA GLN A 145 5.15 29.83 -2.25
C GLN A 145 5.62 30.91 -1.26
N VAL A 146 5.30 30.75 0.03
CA VAL A 146 5.77 31.66 1.09
C VAL A 146 7.30 31.62 1.22
N GLU A 147 7.91 30.43 1.22
CA GLU A 147 9.38 30.29 1.29
C GLU A 147 10.05 30.92 0.07
N LEU A 148 9.50 30.72 -1.14
CA LEU A 148 10.03 31.29 -2.36
C LEU A 148 9.99 32.82 -2.34
N MET A 149 8.88 33.42 -1.91
CA MET A 149 8.78 34.88 -1.73
C MET A 149 9.77 35.41 -0.69
N ASN A 150 9.99 34.68 0.40
CA ASN A 150 10.96 35.05 1.44
C ASN A 150 12.41 35.01 0.91
N ILE A 151 12.76 33.96 0.17
CA ILE A 151 14.08 33.82 -0.45
C ILE A 151 14.29 34.92 -1.48
N GLU A 152 13.30 35.20 -2.33
CA GLU A 152 13.35 36.28 -3.32
C GLU A 152 13.55 37.64 -2.65
N ALA A 153 12.78 37.96 -1.61
CA ALA A 153 12.92 39.20 -0.86
C ALA A 153 14.33 39.33 -0.22
N LYS A 154 14.86 38.24 0.33
CA LYS A 154 16.21 38.20 0.91
C LYS A 154 17.29 38.42 -0.16
N CYS A 155 17.19 37.72 -1.30
CA CYS A 155 18.10 37.90 -2.43
C CYS A 155 18.07 39.33 -2.97
N ASN A 156 16.88 39.90 -3.15
CA ASN A 156 16.73 41.29 -3.59
C ASN A 156 17.36 42.27 -2.61
N LYS A 157 17.19 42.06 -1.30
CA LYS A 157 17.83 42.89 -0.26
C LYS A 157 19.36 42.81 -0.31
N GLU A 158 19.92 41.61 -0.46
CA GLU A 158 21.38 41.43 -0.55
C GLU A 158 21.94 41.98 -1.87
N LEU A 159 21.21 41.82 -2.98
CA LEU A 159 21.58 42.41 -4.27
C LEU A 159 21.62 43.95 -4.17
N GLN A 160 20.59 44.57 -3.58
CA GLN A 160 20.56 46.02 -3.38
C GLN A 160 21.73 46.50 -2.51
N LYS A 161 22.05 45.79 -1.42
CA LYS A 161 23.24 46.09 -0.60
C LYS A 161 24.53 46.00 -1.41
N ALA A 162 24.69 44.96 -2.24
CA ALA A 162 25.88 44.78 -3.07
C ALA A 162 26.01 45.88 -4.12
N ILE A 163 24.91 46.30 -4.75
CA ILE A 163 24.87 47.42 -5.71
C ILE A 163 25.31 48.71 -5.02
N ILE A 164 24.69 49.07 -3.88
CA ILE A 164 25.01 50.29 -3.14
C ILE A 164 26.48 50.29 -2.71
N LYS A 165 26.98 49.17 -2.19
CA LYS A 165 28.39 49.04 -1.80
C LYS A 165 29.33 49.24 -2.99
N THR A 166 29.04 48.60 -4.12
CA THR A 166 29.85 48.74 -5.34
C THR A 166 29.86 50.18 -5.85
N GLN A 167 28.72 50.87 -5.80
CA GLN A 167 28.61 52.29 -6.17
C GLN A 167 29.43 53.18 -5.23
N MET A 168 29.35 52.95 -3.91
CA MET A 168 30.16 53.67 -2.92
C MET A 168 31.65 53.44 -3.14
N ASP A 169 32.07 52.20 -3.32
CA ASP A 169 33.48 51.82 -3.54
C ASP A 169 34.02 52.46 -4.83
N THR A 170 33.22 52.43 -5.91
CA THR A 170 33.57 53.07 -7.19
C THR A 170 33.68 54.59 -7.05
N THR A 171 32.72 55.23 -6.39
CA THR A 171 32.74 56.68 -6.15
C THR A 171 33.96 57.08 -5.33
N HIS A 172 34.26 56.31 -4.29
CA HIS A 172 35.41 56.55 -3.44
C HIS A 172 36.73 56.36 -4.21
N ASP A 173 36.85 55.35 -5.08
CA ASP A 173 38.03 55.14 -5.93
C ASP A 173 38.22 56.29 -6.96
N VAL A 174 37.14 56.74 -7.60
CA VAL A 174 37.18 57.89 -8.51
C VAL A 174 37.63 59.16 -7.77
N LEU A 175 37.05 59.45 -6.60
CA LEU A 175 37.45 60.59 -5.77
C LEU A 175 38.92 60.49 -5.32
N ARG A 176 39.39 59.28 -4.98
CA ARG A 176 40.79 59.02 -4.63
C ARG A 176 41.74 59.34 -5.78
N LYS A 177 41.35 59.08 -7.02
CA LYS A 177 42.13 59.39 -8.23
C LYS A 177 42.09 60.86 -8.62
N ILE A 178 40.95 61.53 -8.47
CA ILE A 178 40.78 62.94 -8.84
C ILE A 178 41.44 63.88 -7.81
N ARG A 179 41.38 63.56 -6.52
CA ARG A 179 41.86 64.45 -5.45
C ARG A 179 43.32 64.92 -5.62
N PRO A 180 44.30 64.05 -5.96
CA PRO A 180 45.67 64.50 -6.22
C PRO A 180 45.78 65.43 -7.43
N GLN A 181 45.01 65.18 -8.50
CA GLN A 181 45.02 66.02 -9.69
C GLN A 181 44.47 67.41 -9.37
N MET A 182 43.35 67.47 -8.64
CA MET A 182 42.76 68.73 -8.20
C MET A 182 43.70 69.52 -7.29
N ASN A 183 44.37 68.85 -6.34
CA ASN A 183 45.39 69.47 -5.48
C ASN A 183 46.57 70.01 -6.29
N TRP A 184 47.02 69.28 -7.31
CA TRP A 184 48.09 69.72 -8.18
C TRP A 184 47.67 70.98 -8.98
N VAL A 185 46.47 70.99 -9.56
CA VAL A 185 45.94 72.16 -10.28
C VAL A 185 45.85 73.37 -9.36
N VAL A 186 45.26 73.22 -8.17
CA VAL A 186 45.14 74.31 -7.19
C VAL A 186 46.50 74.84 -6.77
N THR A 187 47.46 73.95 -6.51
CA THR A 187 48.82 74.34 -6.10
C THR A 187 49.57 75.01 -7.24
N SER A 188 49.42 74.55 -8.48
CA SER A 188 50.00 75.18 -9.67
C SER A 188 49.47 76.60 -9.86
N LEU A 189 48.14 76.77 -9.82
CA LEU A 189 47.50 78.08 -9.94
C LEU A 189 47.93 79.02 -8.81
N TYR A 190 48.01 78.53 -7.57
CA TYR A 190 48.49 79.34 -6.45
C TYR A 190 49.95 79.78 -6.62
N ASN A 191 50.82 78.87 -7.05
CA ASN A 191 52.23 79.19 -7.30
C ASN A 191 52.40 80.17 -8.47
N GLU A 192 51.63 80.02 -9.56
CA GLU A 192 51.61 80.97 -10.68
C GLU A 192 51.16 82.36 -10.23
N LEU A 193 50.13 82.42 -9.39
CA LEU A 193 49.64 83.69 -8.84
C LEU A 193 50.69 84.34 -7.94
N GLU A 194 51.33 83.59 -7.06
CA GLU A 194 52.38 84.11 -6.17
C GLU A 194 53.64 84.53 -6.96
N GLN A 195 54.01 83.78 -8.01
CA GLN A 195 55.07 84.17 -8.94
C GLN A 195 54.73 85.47 -9.67
N THR A 196 53.50 85.60 -10.18
CA THR A 196 53.03 86.82 -10.84
C THR A 196 53.07 88.00 -9.86
N ARG A 197 52.65 87.80 -8.61
CA ARG A 197 52.70 88.81 -7.56
C ARG A 197 54.15 89.22 -7.23
N ARG A 198 55.07 88.26 -7.12
CA ARG A 198 56.50 88.53 -6.92
C ARG A 198 57.10 89.30 -8.09
N ALA A 199 56.84 88.84 -9.32
CA ALA A 199 57.30 89.50 -10.54
C ALA A 199 56.73 90.93 -10.66
N GLN A 200 55.48 91.15 -10.24
CA GLN A 200 54.89 92.49 -10.20
C GLN A 200 55.56 93.37 -9.14
N LYS A 201 55.90 92.82 -7.97
CA LYS A 201 56.65 93.54 -6.93
C LYS A 201 58.08 93.87 -7.38
N GLU A 202 58.78 92.91 -7.99
CA GLU A 202 60.09 93.12 -8.60
C GLU A 202 60.02 94.13 -9.75
N LYS A 203 58.99 94.07 -10.59
CA LYS A 203 58.75 95.07 -11.63
C LYS A 203 58.52 96.45 -11.01
N MET A 204 57.77 96.58 -9.92
CA MET A 204 57.62 97.87 -9.23
C MET A 204 58.96 98.37 -8.65
N ILE A 205 59.80 97.48 -8.12
CA ILE A 205 61.16 97.82 -7.64
C ILE A 205 62.04 98.26 -8.81
N VAL A 206 62.05 97.49 -9.90
CA VAL A 206 62.78 97.80 -11.13
C VAL A 206 62.24 99.06 -11.79
N ASP A 207 60.95 99.33 -11.76
CA ASP A 207 60.36 100.58 -12.25
C ASP A 207 60.77 101.76 -11.34
N PHE A 208 60.91 101.54 -10.02
CA PHE A 208 61.47 102.53 -9.09
C PHE A 208 62.95 102.80 -9.36
N ASP A 209 63.74 101.74 -9.55
CA ASP A 209 65.16 101.80 -9.91
C ASP A 209 65.36 102.38 -11.32
N ASN A 210 64.45 102.07 -12.24
CA ASN A 210 64.42 102.64 -13.59
C ASN A 210 63.99 104.09 -13.56
N ILE A 211 63.11 104.56 -12.68
CA ILE A 211 62.85 106.00 -12.47
C ILE A 211 64.11 106.68 -11.92
N MET A 212 64.88 106.00 -11.06
CA MET A 212 66.22 106.41 -10.60
C MET A 212 67.27 106.41 -11.72
N SER A 213 67.18 105.49 -12.70
CA SER A 213 68.12 105.34 -13.83
C SER A 213 67.66 106.04 -15.13
N PHE A 214 66.40 106.47 -15.23
CA PHE A 214 65.81 107.19 -16.38
C PHE A 214 66.30 108.63 -16.48
N ALA A 215 66.88 109.18 -15.39
CA ALA A 215 67.64 110.42 -15.44
C ALA A 215 68.95 110.28 -16.25
N ILE A 216 69.43 109.06 -16.51
CA ILE A 216 70.76 108.82 -17.09
C ILE A 216 70.70 108.19 -18.49
N PHE A 217 69.61 107.50 -18.85
CA PHE A 217 69.61 106.65 -20.05
C PHE A 217 68.54 107.00 -21.11
N PHE A 218 68.17 108.28 -21.24
CA PHE A 218 67.34 108.78 -22.36
C PHE A 218 68.12 108.94 -23.69
N LYS A 219 69.21 108.20 -23.88
CA LYS A 219 70.17 108.50 -24.94
C LYS A 219 70.76 107.31 -25.68
N PHE A 220 70.08 106.17 -25.83
CA PHE A 220 70.52 105.21 -26.86
C PHE A 220 69.42 104.21 -27.30
N PHE A 221 68.69 104.62 -28.34
CA PHE A 221 68.22 103.83 -29.49
C PHE A 221 67.30 102.61 -29.35
N ALA A 222 66.17 102.75 -30.04
CA ALA A 222 65.22 101.75 -30.50
C ALA A 222 65.74 100.83 -31.64
N LYS A 223 65.36 99.55 -31.64
CA LYS A 223 64.79 98.77 -32.78
C LYS A 223 64.66 97.26 -32.47
N CYS A 224 63.43 96.74 -32.48
CA CYS A 224 63.05 95.31 -32.67
C CYS A 224 63.50 94.79 -34.08
N PRO A 225 63.44 93.47 -34.47
CA PRO A 225 62.41 92.47 -34.13
C PRO A 225 62.69 90.91 -34.23
N LYS A 226 61.72 90.13 -33.69
CA LYS A 226 61.14 88.81 -34.11
C LYS A 226 62.02 87.56 -34.33
N LEU A 227 61.72 86.48 -33.58
CA LEU A 227 62.30 85.13 -33.71
C LEU A 227 61.24 84.01 -33.80
N LYS A 228 61.63 82.97 -34.55
CA LYS A 228 60.88 81.83 -35.11
C LYS A 228 60.52 80.76 -34.06
N THR A 229 59.29 80.25 -34.07
CA THR A 229 58.84 79.08 -33.28
C THR A 229 57.91 78.19 -34.10
N ASP A 230 58.44 77.20 -34.81
CA ASP A 230 57.61 76.14 -35.42
C ASP A 230 58.29 74.76 -35.52
N LYS A 231 59.53 74.59 -35.05
CA LYS A 231 60.26 73.30 -35.14
C LYS A 231 60.20 72.46 -33.85
N GLN A 232 59.77 73.05 -32.73
CA GLN A 232 59.78 72.40 -31.41
C GLN A 232 58.46 71.66 -31.09
N HIS A 233 57.33 72.12 -31.66
CA HIS A 233 56.01 71.52 -31.44
C HIS A 233 55.83 70.16 -32.14
N LEU A 234 56.47 69.96 -33.30
CA LEU A 234 56.35 68.71 -34.06
C LEU A 234 57.11 67.55 -33.37
N ASN A 235 58.28 67.81 -32.79
CA ASN A 235 59.07 66.81 -32.07
C ASN A 235 58.43 66.43 -30.72
N ALA A 236 57.79 67.40 -30.05
CA ALA A 236 57.00 67.13 -28.84
C ALA A 236 55.80 66.22 -29.14
N ARG A 237 55.14 66.42 -30.29
CA ARG A 237 53.96 65.64 -30.71
C ARG A 237 54.32 64.18 -31.05
N ILE A 238 55.41 63.96 -31.80
CA ILE A 238 55.90 62.60 -32.13
C ILE A 238 56.31 61.82 -30.86
N LYS A 239 56.93 62.50 -29.88
CA LYS A 239 57.31 61.90 -28.59
C LYS A 239 56.11 61.55 -27.72
N LEU A 240 55.02 62.32 -27.82
CA LEU A 240 53.76 62.05 -27.12
C LEU A 240 53.04 60.84 -27.72
N ASP A 241 52.97 60.76 -29.06
CA ASP A 241 52.32 59.65 -29.76
C ASP A 241 53.03 58.30 -29.54
N THR A 242 54.37 58.30 -29.48
CA THR A 242 55.14 57.08 -29.12
C THR A 242 54.85 56.64 -27.69
N ARG A 243 54.76 57.60 -26.76
CA ARG A 243 54.46 57.31 -25.34
C ARG A 243 53.01 56.84 -25.14
N ILE A 244 52.06 57.36 -25.91
CA ILE A 244 50.67 56.89 -25.92
C ILE A 244 50.60 55.44 -26.38
N LYS A 245 51.22 55.11 -27.52
CA LYS A 245 51.26 53.73 -28.04
C LYS A 245 51.90 52.74 -27.07
N GLU A 246 52.93 53.17 -26.35
CA GLU A 246 53.60 52.34 -25.34
C GLU A 246 52.74 52.10 -24.09
N ILE A 247 51.93 53.09 -23.71
CA ILE A 247 50.93 52.93 -22.62
C ILE A 247 49.80 52.01 -23.07
N GLU A 248 49.30 52.18 -24.30
CA GLU A 248 48.25 51.33 -24.88
C GLU A 248 48.69 49.87 -24.97
N SER A 249 49.93 49.59 -25.41
CA SER A 249 50.44 48.22 -25.49
C SER A 249 50.56 47.58 -24.10
N LYS A 250 51.08 48.31 -23.11
CA LYS A 250 51.16 47.84 -21.71
C LYS A 250 49.78 47.58 -21.12
N LYS A 251 48.80 48.45 -21.39
CA LYS A 251 47.43 48.27 -20.90
C LYS A 251 46.71 47.11 -21.57
N MET A 252 46.92 46.91 -22.87
CA MET A 252 46.40 45.73 -23.57
C MET A 252 46.96 44.42 -23.01
N GLU A 253 48.25 44.38 -22.65
CA GLU A 253 48.87 43.20 -22.03
C GLU A 253 48.29 42.93 -20.64
N GLU A 254 48.11 43.98 -19.83
CA GLU A 254 47.51 43.87 -18.48
C GLU A 254 46.07 43.36 -18.54
N ILE A 255 45.26 43.86 -19.48
CA ILE A 255 43.89 43.37 -19.72
C ILE A 255 43.90 41.90 -20.15
N ARG A 256 44.82 41.50 -21.04
CA ARG A 256 44.94 40.08 -21.45
C ARG A 256 45.31 39.18 -20.28
N ALA A 257 46.25 39.58 -19.43
CA ALA A 257 46.62 38.83 -18.23
C ALA A 257 45.46 38.71 -17.22
N GLN A 258 44.72 39.80 -17.00
CA GLN A 258 43.54 39.78 -16.12
C GLN A 258 42.42 38.89 -16.68
N ARG A 259 42.16 38.96 -17.98
CA ARG A 259 41.19 38.09 -18.65
C ARG A 259 41.56 36.62 -18.49
N HIS A 260 42.81 36.27 -18.73
CA HIS A 260 43.29 34.89 -18.56
C HIS A 260 43.11 34.41 -17.10
N LYS A 261 43.40 35.27 -16.12
CA LYS A 261 43.21 34.94 -14.70
C LYS A 261 41.74 34.68 -14.36
N LEU A 262 40.83 35.49 -14.88
CA LEU A 262 39.39 35.31 -14.69
C LEU A 262 38.87 34.05 -15.40
N GLU A 263 39.37 33.74 -16.59
CA GLU A 263 39.04 32.51 -17.31
C GLU A 263 39.47 31.26 -16.53
N ILE A 264 40.69 31.26 -15.98
CA ILE A 264 41.17 30.18 -15.10
C ILE A 264 40.27 30.06 -13.86
N GLN A 265 39.94 31.17 -13.20
CA GLN A 265 39.09 31.16 -12.01
C GLN A 265 37.69 30.61 -12.32
N ASN A 266 37.12 30.98 -13.46
CA ASN A 266 35.83 30.46 -13.91
C ASN A 266 35.89 28.95 -14.16
N VAL A 267 36.94 28.46 -14.83
CA VAL A 267 37.13 27.02 -15.04
C VAL A 267 37.20 26.27 -13.70
N ILE A 268 37.96 26.80 -12.73
CA ILE A 268 38.05 26.22 -11.38
C ILE A 268 36.68 26.21 -10.69
N ASN A 269 35.92 27.30 -10.76
CA ASN A 269 34.60 27.39 -10.15
C ASN A 269 33.61 26.38 -10.77
N VAL A 270 33.64 26.21 -12.10
CA VAL A 270 32.81 25.22 -12.81
C VAL A 270 33.19 23.80 -12.37
N ILE A 271 34.49 23.49 -12.31
CA ILE A 271 34.98 22.19 -11.85
C ILE A 271 34.53 21.93 -10.41
N TYR A 272 34.69 22.89 -9.51
CA TYR A 272 34.26 22.78 -8.11
C TYR A 272 32.76 22.51 -7.99
N THR A 273 31.94 23.26 -8.74
CA THR A 273 30.49 23.09 -8.75
C THR A 273 30.10 21.69 -9.22
N LEU A 274 30.74 21.20 -10.28
CA LEU A 274 30.52 19.87 -10.82
C LEU A 274 30.88 18.77 -9.81
N PHE A 275 31.98 18.94 -9.06
CA PHE A 275 32.35 18.01 -7.99
C PHE A 275 31.33 18.00 -6.85
N MET A 276 30.87 19.18 -6.40
CA MET A 276 29.90 19.28 -5.32
C MET A 276 28.54 18.69 -5.72
N GLU A 277 28.08 18.92 -6.94
CA GLU A 277 26.86 18.29 -7.47
C GLU A 277 27.00 16.78 -7.60
N ARG A 278 28.16 16.28 -8.03
CA ARG A 278 28.41 14.83 -8.08
C ARG A 278 28.38 14.20 -6.69
N LEU A 279 28.97 14.85 -5.69
CA LEU A 279 28.92 14.40 -4.30
C LEU A 279 27.48 14.39 -3.77
N ARG A 280 26.72 15.47 -3.99
CA ARG A 280 25.31 15.55 -3.61
C ARG A 280 24.49 14.42 -4.25
N SER A 281 24.64 14.21 -5.55
CA SER A 281 23.95 13.15 -6.29
C SER A 281 24.31 11.76 -5.73
N SER A 282 25.58 11.51 -5.43
CA SER A 282 26.02 10.24 -4.85
C SER A 282 25.42 9.98 -3.47
N LEU A 283 25.32 11.00 -2.61
CA LEU A 283 24.70 10.90 -1.29
C LEU A 283 23.20 10.62 -1.38
N GLN A 284 22.50 11.30 -2.30
CA GLN A 284 21.09 11.05 -2.57
C GLN A 284 20.86 9.62 -3.04
N LEU A 285 21.69 9.13 -3.97
CA LEU A 285 21.60 7.75 -4.46
C LEU A 285 21.84 6.73 -3.35
N GLN A 286 22.83 6.97 -2.48
CA GLN A 286 23.11 6.11 -1.34
C GLN A 286 21.93 6.06 -0.35
N ALA A 287 21.29 7.20 -0.08
CA ALA A 287 20.11 7.26 0.78
C ALA A 287 18.93 6.48 0.19
N ILE A 288 18.70 6.61 -1.12
CA ILE A 288 17.66 5.87 -1.84
C ILE A 288 17.94 4.35 -1.79
N ASN A 289 19.18 3.94 -2.07
CA ASN A 289 19.55 2.53 -2.01
C ASN A 289 19.36 1.96 -0.60
N LYS A 290 19.77 2.69 0.44
CA LYS A 290 19.57 2.26 1.84
C LYS A 290 18.09 2.08 2.17
N TYR A 291 17.22 3.00 1.75
CA TYR A 291 15.78 2.88 1.94
C TYR A 291 15.21 1.63 1.26
N PHE A 292 15.63 1.35 0.02
CA PHE A 292 15.18 0.15 -0.69
C PHE A 292 15.74 -1.13 -0.06
N ASP A 293 16.98 -1.15 0.41
CA ASP A 293 17.57 -2.30 1.10
C ASP A 293 16.81 -2.62 2.40
N GLU A 294 16.46 -1.61 3.19
CA GLU A 294 15.63 -1.77 4.40
C GLU A 294 14.23 -2.30 4.05
N LYS A 295 13.62 -1.77 2.98
CA LYS A 295 12.31 -2.23 2.52
C LYS A 295 12.35 -3.67 2.02
N ILE A 296 13.38 -4.05 1.26
CA ILE A 296 13.61 -5.41 0.80
C ILE A 296 13.76 -6.36 2.00
N LYS A 297 14.54 -5.98 3.02
CA LYS A 297 14.68 -6.79 4.25
C LYS A 297 13.34 -6.99 4.96
N SER A 298 12.56 -5.92 5.12
CA SER A 298 11.23 -6.01 5.76
C SER A 298 10.27 -6.93 5.01
N LEU A 299 10.33 -6.92 3.67
CA LEU A 299 9.53 -7.82 2.83
C LEU A 299 9.97 -9.27 2.95
N HIS A 300 11.28 -9.53 3.01
CA HIS A 300 11.79 -10.90 3.25
C HIS A 300 11.35 -11.44 4.61
N GLU A 301 11.40 -10.62 5.67
CA GLU A 301 10.88 -11.01 6.99
C GLU A 301 9.37 -11.29 6.96
N PHE A 302 8.61 -10.49 6.22
CA PHE A 302 7.18 -10.71 6.05
C PHE A 302 6.87 -12.02 5.31
N ILE A 303 7.59 -12.30 4.21
CA ILE A 303 7.46 -13.56 3.46
C ILE A 303 7.78 -14.75 4.37
N ALA A 304 8.87 -14.69 5.14
CA ALA A 304 9.23 -15.77 6.07
C ALA A 304 8.12 -16.07 7.10
N LYS A 305 7.49 -15.03 7.67
CA LYS A 305 6.36 -15.18 8.59
C LYS A 305 5.12 -15.79 7.92
N GLN A 306 4.84 -15.40 6.68
CA GLN A 306 3.75 -15.99 5.92
C GLN A 306 4.01 -17.46 5.63
N GLU A 307 5.23 -17.83 5.27
CA GLU A 307 5.62 -19.20 4.97
C GLU A 307 5.53 -20.10 6.22
N GLU A 308 5.97 -19.61 7.39
CA GLU A 308 5.76 -20.29 8.68
C GLU A 308 4.27 -20.53 8.97
N THR A 309 3.44 -19.52 8.70
CA THR A 309 1.98 -19.62 8.88
C THR A 309 1.36 -20.67 7.94
N ILE A 310 1.77 -20.68 6.66
CA ILE A 310 1.33 -21.65 5.65
C ILE A 310 1.75 -23.06 6.04
N ASN A 311 2.98 -23.25 6.49
CA ASN A 311 3.49 -24.54 6.96
C ASN A 311 2.68 -25.05 8.15
N THR A 312 2.44 -24.19 9.15
CA THR A 312 1.62 -24.53 10.33
C THR A 312 0.19 -24.91 9.94
N MET A 313 -0.43 -24.19 9.00
CA MET A 313 -1.76 -24.54 8.48
C MET A 313 -1.75 -25.87 7.74
N SER A 314 -0.73 -26.12 6.93
CA SER A 314 -0.57 -27.36 6.15
C SER A 314 -0.41 -28.58 7.05
N GLU A 315 0.35 -28.46 8.14
CA GLU A 315 0.46 -29.49 9.20
C GLU A 315 -0.88 -29.76 9.88
N LYS A 316 -1.66 -28.71 10.18
CA LYS A 316 -3.01 -28.89 10.75
C LYS A 316 -3.92 -29.61 9.76
N ILE A 317 -3.93 -29.21 8.50
CA ILE A 317 -4.75 -29.83 7.45
C ILE A 317 -4.39 -31.32 7.29
N THR A 318 -3.11 -31.66 7.20
CA THR A 318 -2.67 -33.06 7.09
C THR A 318 -3.05 -33.87 8.33
N LYS A 319 -2.94 -33.31 9.55
CA LYS A 319 -3.40 -33.95 10.78
C LYS A 319 -4.91 -34.23 10.78
N TYR A 320 -5.73 -33.26 10.36
CA TYR A 320 -7.18 -33.46 10.25
C TYR A 320 -7.54 -34.48 9.15
N HIS A 321 -6.85 -34.45 8.02
CA HIS A 321 -7.04 -35.40 6.94
C HIS A 321 -6.76 -36.84 7.39
N ASN A 322 -5.65 -37.05 8.11
CA ASN A 322 -5.30 -38.36 8.67
C ASN A 322 -6.33 -38.85 9.70
N LYS A 323 -6.83 -37.96 10.58
CA LYS A 323 -7.91 -38.29 11.51
C LYS A 323 -9.20 -38.69 10.78
N ASN A 324 -9.59 -37.94 9.75
CA ASN A 324 -10.77 -38.27 8.94
C ASN A 324 -10.62 -39.61 8.23
N LYS A 325 -9.44 -39.92 7.69
CA LYS A 325 -9.15 -41.23 7.08
C LYS A 325 -9.28 -42.37 8.08
N MET A 326 -8.80 -42.18 9.31
CA MET A 326 -8.96 -43.16 10.40
C MET A 326 -10.43 -43.31 10.83
N LEU A 327 -11.19 -42.21 10.89
CA LEU A 327 -12.61 -42.26 11.21
C LEU A 327 -13.40 -43.00 10.13
N LYS A 328 -13.11 -42.71 8.85
CA LYS A 328 -13.74 -43.38 7.71
C LYS A 328 -13.49 -44.89 7.73
N THR A 329 -12.25 -45.33 7.98
CA THR A 329 -11.95 -46.76 8.10
C THR A 329 -12.66 -47.45 9.26
N LYS A 330 -12.86 -46.76 10.41
CA LYS A 330 -13.67 -47.27 11.51
C LYS A 330 -15.16 -47.39 11.14
N ILE A 331 -15.71 -46.39 10.45
CA ILE A 331 -17.08 -46.42 9.95
C ILE A 331 -17.24 -47.57 8.96
N ASP A 332 -16.33 -47.72 8.00
CA ASP A 332 -16.38 -48.82 7.02
C ASP A 332 -16.35 -50.21 7.70
N ALA A 333 -15.54 -50.37 8.76
CA ALA A 333 -15.50 -51.60 9.55
C ALA A 333 -16.80 -51.85 10.30
N LEU A 334 -17.36 -50.81 10.95
CA LEU A 334 -18.64 -50.88 11.65
C LEU A 334 -19.78 -51.23 10.68
N THR A 335 -19.82 -50.59 9.51
CA THR A 335 -20.79 -50.88 8.44
C THR A 335 -20.69 -52.34 7.99
N LYS A 336 -19.49 -52.90 7.87
CA LYS A 336 -19.31 -54.33 7.55
C LYS A 336 -19.84 -55.26 8.65
N GLU A 337 -19.63 -54.94 9.92
CA GLU A 337 -20.18 -55.73 11.03
C GLU A 337 -21.71 -55.63 11.10
N PHE A 338 -22.28 -54.44 10.91
CA PHE A 338 -23.73 -54.27 10.76
C PHE A 338 -24.27 -55.06 9.57
N GLN A 339 -23.55 -55.08 8.45
CA GLN A 339 -23.95 -55.89 7.29
C GLN A 339 -23.95 -57.38 7.61
N LYS A 340 -22.97 -57.90 8.38
CA LYS A 340 -22.98 -59.29 8.84
C LYS A 340 -24.18 -59.57 9.74
N PHE A 341 -24.51 -58.66 10.65
CA PHE A 341 -25.68 -58.78 11.52
C PHE A 341 -26.99 -58.82 10.72
N ILE A 342 -27.15 -57.91 9.76
CA ILE A 342 -28.27 -57.89 8.81
C ILE A 342 -28.32 -59.24 8.08
N ASN A 343 -27.23 -59.65 7.42
CA ASN A 343 -27.18 -60.92 6.70
C ASN A 343 -27.47 -62.13 7.59
N PHE A 344 -27.02 -62.13 8.85
CA PHE A 344 -27.32 -63.20 9.81
C PHE A 344 -28.81 -63.24 10.16
N ALA A 345 -29.39 -62.10 10.54
CA ALA A 345 -30.80 -61.99 10.90
C ALA A 345 -31.73 -62.41 9.74
N PHE A 346 -31.37 -62.07 8.50
CA PHE A 346 -32.15 -62.40 7.31
C PHE A 346 -31.87 -63.79 6.75
N ASN A 347 -30.67 -64.38 6.93
CA ASN A 347 -30.39 -65.77 6.54
C ASN A 347 -31.04 -66.81 7.48
N THR A 348 -31.41 -66.44 8.71
CA THR A 348 -32.17 -67.30 9.62
C THR A 348 -33.68 -67.34 9.33
N LEU A 349 -34.18 -66.51 8.41
CA LEU A 349 -35.58 -66.44 7.99
C LEU A 349 -35.66 -66.46 6.44
N PRO A 350 -35.70 -67.65 5.81
CA PRO A 350 -35.50 -67.81 4.37
C PRO A 350 -36.53 -67.09 3.48
N GLU A 351 -37.71 -66.73 4.00
CA GLU A 351 -38.79 -66.12 3.22
C GLU A 351 -38.67 -64.59 3.04
N HIS A 352 -37.68 -63.93 3.65
CA HIS A 352 -37.56 -62.46 3.62
C HIS A 352 -36.28 -61.92 2.96
N ALA A 353 -35.41 -62.80 2.45
CA ALA A 353 -34.12 -62.42 1.87
C ALA A 353 -34.22 -61.71 0.50
N ASP A 354 -35.36 -61.83 -0.20
CA ASP A 354 -35.58 -61.28 -1.55
C ASP A 354 -35.78 -59.74 -1.59
N PHE A 355 -35.86 -59.07 -0.44
CA PHE A 355 -36.11 -57.62 -0.35
C PHE A 355 -34.85 -56.75 -0.20
N LEU A 356 -33.66 -57.34 -0.16
CA LEU A 356 -32.42 -56.57 -0.03
C LEU A 356 -31.80 -56.29 -1.40
N LEU A 357 -31.68 -54.98 -1.70
CA LEU A 357 -31.01 -54.45 -2.89
C LEU A 357 -29.58 -55.03 -3.04
N PRO A 358 -29.17 -55.44 -4.25
CA PRO A 358 -27.80 -55.84 -4.52
C PRO A 358 -26.82 -54.73 -4.12
N LEU A 359 -25.85 -55.07 -3.27
CA LEU A 359 -24.84 -54.16 -2.70
C LEU A 359 -23.95 -53.48 -3.75
N ASP A 360 -23.99 -53.89 -5.01
CA ASP A 360 -23.33 -53.21 -6.13
C ASP A 360 -23.84 -51.77 -6.33
N LEU A 361 -25.03 -51.43 -5.81
CA LEU A 361 -25.58 -50.07 -5.83
C LEU A 361 -25.07 -49.14 -4.71
N LEU A 362 -24.44 -49.67 -3.66
CA LEU A 362 -23.85 -48.87 -2.57
C LEU A 362 -22.34 -48.61 -2.78
N SER A 363 -21.70 -49.30 -3.73
CA SER A 363 -20.32 -49.06 -4.15
C SER A 363 -20.20 -47.97 -5.22
N VAL A 364 -20.77 -46.78 -4.97
CA VAL A 364 -20.63 -45.63 -5.89
C VAL A 364 -19.25 -44.94 -5.78
N ASN A 365 -18.32 -45.44 -4.95
CA ASN A 365 -17.04 -44.77 -4.69
C ASN A 365 -15.78 -45.46 -5.25
N SER A 366 -15.89 -46.49 -6.11
CA SER A 366 -14.70 -47.08 -6.77
C SER A 366 -14.40 -46.54 -8.17
N ALA A 367 -15.23 -45.64 -8.73
CA ALA A 367 -15.07 -45.12 -10.10
C ALA A 367 -14.35 -43.75 -10.23
N ASN A 368 -13.70 -43.23 -9.18
CA ASN A 368 -12.94 -41.96 -9.27
C ASN A 368 -11.42 -42.18 -9.31
N LYS A 369 -10.96 -43.21 -10.03
CA LYS A 369 -9.54 -43.47 -10.29
C LYS A 369 -9.15 -43.33 -11.78
N GLU A 370 -9.90 -42.58 -12.56
CA GLU A 370 -9.46 -42.12 -13.88
C GLU A 370 -9.98 -40.69 -14.04
N ASP A 371 -9.22 -39.69 -13.55
CA ASP A 371 -9.29 -38.28 -14.01
C ASP A 371 -8.28 -37.37 -13.25
N SER A 372 -7.02 -37.78 -13.21
CA SER A 372 -5.92 -36.88 -12.76
C SER A 372 -4.70 -36.89 -13.69
N LYS A 373 -4.90 -37.25 -14.96
CA LYS A 373 -3.88 -37.13 -16.01
C LYS A 373 -4.33 -36.21 -17.14
N GLN A 374 -4.76 -35.00 -16.84
CA GLN A 374 -4.77 -33.94 -17.85
C GLN A 374 -4.82 -32.55 -17.21
N GLU A 375 -3.66 -32.05 -16.81
CA GLU A 375 -3.31 -30.62 -16.91
C GLU A 375 -1.88 -30.41 -16.41
N LYS A 376 -0.93 -30.63 -17.32
CA LYS A 376 0.39 -29.98 -17.33
C LYS A 376 0.98 -30.18 -18.72
N LYS A 377 0.58 -29.32 -19.65
CA LYS A 377 1.32 -28.92 -20.86
C LYS A 377 0.49 -27.89 -21.65
N ARG A 378 0.56 -26.63 -21.25
CA ARG A 378 1.03 -25.49 -22.05
C ARG A 378 1.02 -24.23 -21.22
#